data_AF-A0A6P0MY58-F1
#
_entry.id   AF-A0A6P0MY58-F1
#
_cell.length_a   1.000
_cell.length_b   1.000
_cell.length_c   1.000
_cell.angle_alpha   90.00
_cell.angle_beta   90.00
_cell.angle_gamma   90.00
#
_symmetry.space_group_name_H-M   'P 1'
#
loop_
_entity.id
_entity.type
_entity.pdbx_description
1 polymer ?
#
loop_
_entity_poly.entity_id
_entity_poly.type
_entity_poly.pdbx_seq_one_letter_code
_entity_poly.pdbx_strand_id
1 'polypeptide(L)'
;MVYTSQQRQENYQTRIELPKLIDPTVLRAAQHIYRVYYEVHPYQDEQPSGVAIDRYTLRGKLIFSDKPVLLPTECFVPLSQLQGDFY
;
A
#
# COMPACT_ATOMS: atom_id res chain seq x y z
N MET A 1 38.43 -21.58 -3.29
CA MET A 1 37.73 -20.64 -4.18
C MET A 1 36.50 -20.17 -3.45
N VAL A 2 36.51 -18.92 -2.98
CA VAL A 2 35.48 -18.34 -2.13
C VAL A 2 34.70 -17.35 -2.99
N TYR A 3 33.45 -17.67 -3.31
CA TYR A 3 32.56 -16.71 -3.98
C TYR A 3 31.84 -15.93 -2.89
N THR A 4 32.32 -14.72 -2.59
CA THR A 4 31.58 -13.75 -1.79
C THR A 4 30.43 -13.19 -2.62
N SER A 5 29.26 -13.78 -2.51
CA SER A 5 28.01 -13.21 -3.01
C SER A 5 27.46 -12.20 -1.99
N GLN A 6 28.14 -11.06 -1.86
CA GLN A 6 27.59 -9.87 -1.23
C GLN A 6 27.43 -8.83 -2.33
N GLN A 7 26.18 -8.57 -2.74
CA GLN A 7 25.67 -7.34 -3.37
C GLN A 7 24.37 -7.63 -4.11
N ARG A 8 23.29 -7.87 -3.37
CA ARG A 8 21.92 -7.63 -3.88
C ARG A 8 20.94 -7.34 -2.75
N GLN A 9 21.34 -6.50 -1.80
CA GLN A 9 20.46 -6.03 -0.73
C GLN A 9 20.25 -4.50 -0.72
N GLU A 10 20.85 -3.76 -1.67
CA GLU A 10 20.90 -2.29 -1.62
C GLU A 10 19.92 -1.58 -2.58
N ASN A 11 18.76 -2.17 -2.88
CA ASN A 11 17.77 -1.51 -3.75
C ASN A 11 16.32 -1.67 -3.29
N TYR A 12 16.10 -1.94 -2.00
CA TYR A 12 14.76 -2.01 -1.42
C TYR A 12 14.35 -0.72 -0.68
N GLN A 13 15.24 0.27 -0.56
CA GLN A 13 15.02 1.44 0.30
C GLN A 13 15.03 2.80 -0.42
N THR A 14 15.38 2.88 -1.70
CA THR A 14 15.52 4.19 -2.42
C THR A 14 14.40 4.46 -3.42
N ARG A 15 13.38 3.59 -3.48
CA ARG A 15 12.14 3.88 -4.19
C ARG A 15 11.09 4.43 -3.21
N ILE A 16 11.50 5.39 -2.38
CA ILE A 16 10.58 6.43 -1.90
C ILE A 16 10.29 7.26 -3.15
N GLU A 17 9.48 6.71 -4.08
CA GLU A 17 9.01 7.50 -5.19
C GLU A 17 8.26 8.65 -4.56
N LEU A 18 8.66 9.87 -4.93
CA LEU A 18 7.84 11.06 -4.80
C LEU A 18 6.36 10.69 -4.80
N PRO A 19 5.54 11.20 -3.86
CA PRO A 19 4.12 10.85 -3.79
C PRO A 19 3.54 11.14 -5.17
N LYS A 20 3.39 10.09 -5.96
CA LYS A 20 2.82 10.12 -7.30
C LYS A 20 1.43 10.63 -7.02
N LEU A 21 1.15 11.89 -7.37
CA LEU A 21 0.01 12.65 -6.87
C LEU A 21 -1.24 11.77 -6.98
N ILE A 22 -1.62 11.13 -5.88
CA ILE A 22 -2.75 10.19 -5.88
C ILE A 22 -3.96 11.10 -5.88
N ASP A 23 -4.91 10.78 -6.75
CA ASP A 23 -6.18 11.50 -6.76
C ASP A 23 -6.75 11.50 -5.33
N PRO A 24 -7.06 12.68 -4.76
CA PRO A 24 -7.54 12.78 -3.38
C PRO A 24 -8.83 11.98 -3.16
N THR A 25 -9.60 11.71 -4.21
CA THR A 25 -10.80 10.86 -4.17
C THR A 25 -10.42 9.40 -3.96
N VAL A 26 -9.42 8.91 -4.69
CA VAL A 26 -8.89 7.55 -4.57
C VAL A 26 -8.25 7.34 -3.20
N LEU A 27 -7.49 8.33 -2.72
CA LEU A 27 -6.88 8.29 -1.39
C LEU A 27 -7.94 8.20 -0.28
N ARG A 28 -8.97 9.05 -0.32
CA ARG A 28 -10.06 9.02 0.68
C ARG A 28 -10.82 7.70 0.68
N ALA A 29 -11.10 7.14 -0.50
CA ALA A 29 -11.76 5.85 -0.60
C ALA A 29 -10.88 4.71 -0.02
N ALA A 30 -9.57 4.74 -0.28
CA ALA A 30 -8.63 3.78 0.30
C ALA A 30 -8.54 3.91 1.83
N GLN A 31 -8.51 5.14 2.37
CA GLN A 31 -8.56 5.40 3.82
C GLN A 31 -9.85 4.87 4.45
N HIS A 32 -10.99 5.05 3.79
CA HIS A 32 -12.27 4.54 4.26
C HIS A 32 -12.25 3.00 4.36
N ILE A 33 -11.77 2.30 3.32
CA ILE A 33 -11.64 0.84 3.32
C ILE A 33 -10.74 0.38 4.47
N TYR A 34 -9.61 1.05 4.66
CA TYR A 34 -8.67 0.74 5.74
C TYR A 34 -9.28 0.93 7.12
N ARG A 35 -10.00 2.04 7.35
CA ARG A 35 -10.67 2.31 8.63
C ARG A 35 -11.74 1.27 8.94
N VAL A 36 -12.61 0.95 7.98
CA VAL A 36 -13.66 -0.05 8.14
C VAL A 36 -13.07 -1.40 8.56
N TYR A 37 -11.94 -1.79 7.96
CA TYR A 37 -11.27 -3.04 8.32
C TYR A 37 -10.82 -3.08 9.78
N TYR A 38 -10.25 -1.99 10.30
CA TYR A 38 -9.86 -1.91 11.71
C TYR A 38 -11.07 -1.87 12.64
N GLU A 39 -12.15 -1.19 12.24
CA GLU A 39 -13.39 -1.13 13.03
C GLU A 39 -14.06 -2.51 13.16
N VAL A 40 -14.02 -3.32 12.10
CA VAL A 40 -14.65 -4.65 12.10
C VAL A 40 -13.73 -5.78 12.61
N HIS A 41 -12.40 -5.58 12.64
CA HIS A 41 -11.43 -6.58 13.11
C HIS A 41 -10.51 -6.02 14.22
N PRO A 42 -11.04 -5.68 15.41
CA PRO A 42 -10.26 -5.07 16.48
C PRO A 42 -9.18 -5.98 17.09
N TYR A 43 -9.22 -7.29 16.83
CA TYR A 43 -8.30 -8.29 17.42
C TYR A 43 -7.40 -8.97 16.37
N GLN A 44 -7.30 -8.43 15.15
CA GLN A 44 -6.47 -9.02 14.11
C GLN A 44 -5.09 -8.36 14.10
N ASP A 45 -4.06 -9.15 14.40
CA ASP A 45 -2.66 -8.70 14.47
C ASP A 45 -2.02 -8.49 13.09
N GLU A 46 -2.66 -8.96 12.02
CA GLU A 46 -2.12 -8.86 10.66
C GLU A 46 -2.35 -7.45 10.08
N GLN A 47 -1.25 -6.70 9.99
CA GLN A 47 -1.25 -5.37 9.42
C GLN A 47 -1.21 -5.46 7.88
N PRO A 48 -2.19 -4.85 7.17
CA PRO A 48 -2.14 -4.80 5.71
C PRO A 48 -0.96 -3.93 5.25
N SER A 49 -0.29 -4.36 4.18
CA SER A 49 0.73 -3.59 3.48
C SER A 49 0.14 -2.32 2.84
N GLY A 50 -1.13 -2.37 2.43
CA GLY A 50 -1.87 -1.23 1.90
C GLY A 50 -3.21 -1.63 1.29
N VAL A 51 -3.77 -0.75 0.47
CA VAL A 51 -5.06 -0.95 -0.22
C VAL A 51 -4.86 -0.82 -1.72
N ALA A 52 -5.24 -1.85 -2.47
CA ALA A 52 -5.39 -1.77 -3.92
C ALA A 52 -6.79 -1.26 -4.24
N ILE A 53 -6.91 -0.18 -5.00
CA ILE A 53 -8.18 0.47 -5.31
C ILE A 53 -8.29 0.76 -6.80
N ASP A 54 -9.45 0.44 -7.39
CA ASP A 54 -9.76 0.80 -8.76
C ASP A 54 -10.08 2.29 -8.87
N ARG A 55 -9.38 2.98 -9.77
CA ARG A 55 -9.48 4.44 -9.92
C ARG A 55 -10.84 4.95 -10.42
N TYR A 56 -11.65 4.09 -11.04
CA TYR A 56 -12.94 4.45 -11.64
C TYR A 56 -14.11 4.11 -10.73
N THR A 57 -14.07 2.94 -10.09
CA THR A 57 -15.15 2.46 -9.23
C THR A 57 -14.95 2.81 -7.76
N LEU A 58 -13.74 3.24 -7.38
CA LEU A 58 -13.30 3.48 -6.00
C LEU A 58 -13.47 2.26 -5.08
N ARG A 59 -13.64 1.07 -5.66
CA ARG A 59 -13.70 -0.19 -4.93
C ARG A 59 -12.29 -0.72 -4.80
N GLY A 60 -11.96 -1.24 -3.63
CA GLY A 60 -10.64 -1.73 -3.35
C GLY A 60 -10.63 -2.92 -2.41
N LYS A 61 -9.43 -3.45 -2.22
CA LYS A 61 -9.13 -4.60 -1.39
C LYS A 61 -7.87 -4.33 -0.59
N LEU A 62 -7.81 -4.87 0.61
CA LEU A 62 -6.60 -4.86 1.42
C LEU A 62 -5.59 -5.83 0.81
N ILE A 63 -4.35 -5.41 0.80
CA ILE A 63 -3.21 -6.23 0.38
C ILE A 63 -2.36 -6.49 1.60
N PHE A 64 -2.12 -7.76 1.89
CA PHE A 64 -1.23 -8.22 2.95
C PHE A 64 0.12 -8.70 2.42
N SER A 65 0.23 -8.89 1.09
CA SER A 65 1.45 -9.33 0.43
C SER A 65 2.42 -8.17 0.19
N ASP A 66 3.73 -8.43 0.31
CA ASP A 66 4.78 -7.44 0.04
C ASP A 66 4.84 -6.98 -1.43
N LYS A 67 4.32 -7.81 -2.36
CA LYS A 67 4.32 -7.54 -3.79
C LYS A 67 2.91 -7.72 -4.36
N PRO A 68 2.05 -6.69 -4.26
CA PRO A 68 0.73 -6.72 -4.89
C PRO A 68 0.84 -6.88 -6.41
N VAL A 69 -0.01 -7.74 -6.96
CA VAL A 69 -0.32 -7.74 -8.40
C VAL A 69 -1.54 -6.84 -8.58
N LEU A 70 -1.38 -5.77 -9.33
CA LEU A 70 -2.42 -4.78 -9.58
C LEU A 70 -2.95 -4.91 -11.00
N LEU A 71 -4.24 -4.69 -11.17
CA LEU A 71 -4.83 -4.49 -12.49
C LEU A 71 -4.42 -3.14 -13.08
N PRO A 72 -4.50 -2.94 -14.40
CA PRO A 72 -4.14 -1.67 -15.05
C PRO A 72 -4.92 -0.45 -14.52
N THR A 73 -6.17 -0.67 -14.09
CA THR A 73 -7.04 0.36 -13.54
C THR A 73 -6.85 0.57 -12.04
N GLU A 74 -6.21 -0.38 -11.36
CA GLU A 74 -5.95 -0.32 -9.93
C GLU A 74 -4.75 0.58 -9.62
N CYS A 75 -4.80 1.17 -8.44
CA CYS A 75 -3.75 1.93 -7.82
C CYS A 75 -3.52 1.35 -6.43
N PHE A 76 -2.25 1.15 -6.07
CA PHE A 76 -1.90 0.72 -4.73
C PHE A 76 -1.60 1.94 -3.86
N VAL A 77 -2.33 2.04 -2.76
CA VAL A 77 -2.13 3.05 -1.73
C VAL A 77 -1.42 2.37 -0.55
N PRO A 78 -0.13 2.66 -0.32
CA PRO A 78 0.62 2.09 0.79
C PRO A 78 0.09 2.62 2.13
N LEU A 79 0.28 1.80 3.16
CA LEU A 79 -0.15 2.11 4.52
C LEU A 79 0.34 3.47 5.04
N SER A 80 1.58 3.85 4.71
CA SER A 80 2.19 5.12 5.08
C SER A 80 1.40 6.34 4.61
N GLN A 81 0.63 6.23 3.53
CA GLN A 81 -0.23 7.30 3.01
C GLN A 81 -1.65 7.26 3.57
N LEU A 82 -2.10 6.10 4.09
CA LEU A 82 -3.42 5.93 4.69
C LEU A 82 -3.47 6.48 6.12
N GLN A 83 -2.36 6.36 6.85
CA GLN A 83 -2.17 6.85 8.21
C GLN A 83 -1.67 8.30 8.26
N GLY A 84 -1.36 8.89 7.10
CA GLY A 84 -0.98 10.29 7.01
C GLY A 84 -2.16 11.15 7.42
N ASP A 85 -2.17 11.58 8.68
CA ASP A 85 -2.95 12.72 9.13
C ASP A 85 -2.56 13.90 8.24
N PHE A 86 -3.49 14.32 7.38
CA PHE A 86 -3.41 15.64 6.77
C PHE A 86 -3.49 16.65 7.92
N TYR A 87 -2.32 17.07 8.42
CA TYR A 87 -2.14 18.21 9.33
C TYR A 87 -2.68 19.49 8.70
#